data_AF-A0A1X1Z678-F1
#
_entry.id   AF-A0A1X1Z678-F1
#
_cell.length_a   1.000
_cell.length_b   1.000
_cell.length_c   1.000
_cell.angle_alpha   90.00
_cell.angle_beta   90.00
_cell.angle_gamma   90.00
#
_symmetry.space_group_name_H-M   'P 1'
#
loop_
_entity.id
_entity.type
_entity.pdbx_description
1 polymer ?
#
loop_
_entity_poly.entity_id
_entity_poly.type
_entity_poly.pdbx_seq_one_letter_code
_entity_poly.pdbx_strand_id
1 'polypeptide(L)'
;MKLDDLCELFDRQAFPDANAREHPDKDAVLAARAAVTAAVRDDHFLVDCLAYELTRLEQRRGLRPGLVPFFTVPGFGIRFAFGYWPPGRNAGAHEHTAWTITGVCHNELIVETYDRDESYRRQTLVPKNRFDAPAGQVGFIYEPCIHDPRNPTDRWSLSLHVSSPRDGEQLADQERCLPILDNFAARRRTGPDEPYDEVIAARRRQLKIRAIAQYLAQVEAVPVVDLLERCVRQSSLSTRRFIHGLGRTDVTNAGPPTARTPTRAHEKLVLDYRETGDFVALGVVTPRGWVEEFAVSRIAREAIDFCVRTPRFEVRDLPGSLTDEERWAIAEVLEESALFTADASG
;
A
#
# COMPACT_ATOMS: atom_id res chain seq x y z
N MET A 1 -11.33 22.41 -1.41
CA MET A 1 -11.61 21.85 -0.08
C MET A 1 -10.28 21.47 0.56
N LYS A 2 -10.11 21.70 1.86
CA LYS A 2 -8.93 21.33 2.64
C LYS A 2 -9.29 20.32 3.73
N LEU A 3 -8.27 19.69 4.32
CA LEU A 3 -8.46 18.77 5.44
C LEU A 3 -9.13 19.45 6.65
N ASP A 4 -8.78 20.72 6.90
CA ASP A 4 -9.38 21.52 7.97
C ASP A 4 -10.90 21.72 7.78
N ASP A 5 -11.37 21.85 6.53
CA ASP A 5 -12.81 21.96 6.24
C ASP A 5 -13.58 20.70 6.68
N LEU A 6 -12.95 19.52 6.55
CA LEU A 6 -13.51 18.25 7.03
C LEU A 6 -13.43 18.15 8.55
N CYS A 7 -12.36 18.64 9.18
CA CYS A 7 -12.25 18.72 10.64
C CYS A 7 -13.38 19.58 11.24
N GLU A 8 -13.59 20.78 10.69
CA GLU A 8 -14.69 21.69 11.10
C GLU A 8 -16.06 21.06 10.87
N LEU A 9 -16.22 20.22 9.84
CA LEU A 9 -17.47 19.50 9.62
C LEU A 9 -17.78 18.54 10.76
N PHE A 10 -16.81 17.78 11.25
CA PHE A 10 -17.05 16.82 12.34
C PHE A 10 -17.48 17.53 13.63
N ASP A 11 -16.87 18.68 13.91
CA ASP A 11 -17.26 19.54 15.03
C ASP A 11 -18.70 20.06 14.88
N ARG A 12 -19.03 20.66 13.71
CA ARG A 12 -20.39 21.17 13.43
C ARG A 12 -21.48 20.12 13.44
N GLN A 13 -21.15 18.87 13.08
CA GLN A 13 -22.09 17.74 13.05
C GLN A 13 -22.13 16.99 14.38
N ALA A 14 -21.51 17.52 15.44
CA ALA A 14 -21.49 16.96 16.78
C ALA A 14 -21.04 15.49 16.81
N PHE A 15 -19.97 15.17 16.08
CA PHE A 15 -19.38 13.84 16.17
C PHE A 15 -18.91 13.57 17.61
N PRO A 16 -19.06 12.34 18.11
CA PRO A 16 -18.62 11.99 19.45
C PRO A 16 -17.09 12.03 19.56
N ASP A 17 -16.59 12.37 20.74
CA ASP A 17 -15.16 12.32 21.07
C ASP A 17 -14.58 10.90 20.89
N ALA A 18 -13.27 10.81 20.72
CA ALA A 18 -12.57 9.54 20.46
C ALA A 18 -12.83 8.44 21.51
N ASN A 19 -13.11 8.85 22.76
CA ASN A 19 -13.33 7.94 23.89
C ASN A 19 -14.81 7.63 24.16
N ALA A 20 -15.72 8.33 23.47
CA ALA A 20 -17.15 8.11 23.64
C ALA A 20 -17.56 6.78 22.98
N ARG A 21 -18.47 6.06 23.65
CA ARG A 21 -19.02 4.80 23.11
C ARG A 21 -20.15 5.02 22.11
N GLU A 22 -20.72 6.21 22.11
CA GLU A 22 -21.84 6.57 21.24
C GLU A 22 -21.40 6.57 19.78
N HIS A 23 -22.31 6.14 18.90
CA HIS A 23 -22.14 6.27 17.46
C HIS A 23 -22.65 7.66 17.05
N PRO A 24 -22.01 8.34 16.08
CA PRO A 24 -22.61 9.54 15.52
C PRO A 24 -23.97 9.22 14.91
N ASP A 25 -24.86 10.21 14.92
CA ASP A 25 -26.13 10.11 14.23
C ASP A 25 -25.93 9.82 12.74
N LYS A 26 -26.85 9.04 12.15
CA LYS A 26 -26.77 8.64 10.75
C LYS A 26 -26.70 9.85 9.81
N ASP A 27 -27.43 10.91 10.13
CA ASP A 27 -27.45 12.14 9.34
C ASP A 27 -26.08 12.86 9.37
N ALA A 28 -25.37 12.81 10.50
CA ALA A 28 -24.01 13.32 10.62
C ALA A 28 -23.04 12.54 9.73
N VAL A 29 -23.17 11.21 9.67
CA VAL A 29 -22.37 10.36 8.75
C VAL A 29 -22.72 10.63 7.29
N LEU A 30 -24.00 10.86 6.97
CA LEU A 30 -24.43 11.23 5.62
C LEU A 30 -23.88 12.60 5.20
N ALA A 31 -23.86 13.58 6.11
CA ALA A 31 -23.24 14.89 5.88
C ALA A 31 -21.73 14.75 5.63
N ALA A 32 -21.03 13.96 6.46
CA ALA A 32 -19.61 13.64 6.26
C ALA A 32 -19.37 12.95 4.91
N ARG A 33 -20.22 12.00 4.51
CA ARG A 33 -20.15 11.34 3.20
C ARG A 33 -20.30 12.34 2.06
N ALA A 34 -21.24 13.28 2.15
CA ALA A 34 -21.43 14.31 1.13
C ALA A 34 -20.18 15.21 1.00
N ALA A 35 -19.57 15.61 2.12
CA ALA A 35 -18.33 16.38 2.09
C ALA A 35 -17.16 15.58 1.51
N VAL A 36 -17.00 14.31 1.90
CA VAL A 36 -15.98 13.42 1.30
C VAL A 36 -16.22 13.24 -0.20
N THR A 37 -17.48 13.21 -0.66
CA THR A 37 -17.82 13.16 -2.09
C THR A 37 -17.29 14.38 -2.85
N ALA A 38 -17.41 15.58 -2.27
CA ALA A 38 -16.79 16.77 -2.83
C ALA A 38 -15.25 16.69 -2.78
N ALA A 39 -14.70 16.24 -1.65
CA ALA A 39 -13.27 16.15 -1.40
C ALA A 39 -12.54 15.22 -2.40
N VAL A 40 -13.06 14.02 -2.66
CA VAL A 40 -12.41 13.05 -3.56
C VAL A 40 -12.51 13.42 -5.04
N ARG A 41 -13.26 14.47 -5.38
CA ARG A 41 -13.35 15.04 -6.73
C ARG A 41 -12.47 16.29 -6.88
N ASP A 42 -11.82 16.72 -5.80
CA ASP A 42 -10.96 17.89 -5.76
C ASP A 42 -9.50 17.45 -5.74
N ASP A 43 -8.81 17.63 -6.87
CA ASP A 43 -7.39 17.25 -7.01
C ASP A 43 -6.49 18.01 -6.03
N HIS A 44 -6.82 19.26 -5.65
CA HIS A 44 -6.05 19.98 -4.63
C HIS A 44 -6.12 19.25 -3.29
N PHE A 45 -7.32 18.84 -2.89
CA PHE A 45 -7.53 18.10 -1.64
C PHE A 45 -6.76 16.78 -1.64
N LEU A 46 -6.82 16.02 -2.74
CA LEU A 46 -6.15 14.73 -2.85
C LEU A 46 -4.62 14.88 -2.85
N VAL A 47 -4.09 15.87 -3.55
CA VAL A 47 -2.65 16.19 -3.56
C VAL A 47 -2.16 16.59 -2.16
N ASP A 48 -2.92 17.42 -1.44
CA ASP A 48 -2.61 17.77 -0.05
C ASP A 48 -2.58 16.51 0.85
N CYS A 49 -3.59 15.63 0.74
CA CYS A 49 -3.63 14.37 1.50
C CYS A 49 -2.44 13.45 1.17
N LEU A 50 -2.04 13.38 -0.10
CA LEU A 50 -0.88 12.61 -0.54
C LEU A 50 0.43 13.21 0.00
N ALA A 51 0.51 14.52 0.20
CA ALA A 51 1.65 15.15 0.87
C ALA A 51 1.80 14.69 2.32
N TYR A 52 0.70 14.56 3.08
CA TYR A 52 0.69 13.99 4.43
C TYR A 52 1.11 12.52 4.44
N GLU A 53 0.57 11.73 3.50
CA GLU A 53 0.90 10.32 3.38
C GLU A 53 2.38 10.11 3.02
N LEU A 54 2.95 10.92 2.13
CA LEU A 54 4.40 10.90 1.85
C LEU A 54 5.22 11.22 3.10
N THR A 55 4.80 12.20 3.91
CA THR A 55 5.47 12.52 5.19
C THR A 55 5.46 11.31 6.13
N ARG A 56 4.32 10.62 6.22
CA ARG A 56 4.22 9.38 7.00
C ARG A 56 5.15 8.28 6.48
N LEU A 57 5.27 8.14 5.16
CA LEU A 57 6.17 7.16 4.54
C LEU A 57 7.66 7.50 4.72
N GLU A 58 8.01 8.76 4.99
CA GLU A 58 9.39 9.23 5.27
C GLU A 58 9.86 8.88 6.69
N GLN A 59 9.02 9.03 7.71
CA GLN A 59 9.37 8.98 9.15
C GLN A 59 9.70 7.58 9.73
N ARG A 60 10.24 6.65 8.94
CA ARG A 60 10.34 5.20 9.22
C ARG A 60 10.78 4.79 10.65
N ARG A 61 9.90 4.01 11.31
CA ARG A 61 10.12 2.63 11.79
C ARG A 61 8.82 1.81 11.70
N GLY A 62 8.88 0.61 11.10
CA GLY A 62 7.82 -0.42 11.12
C GLY A 62 6.50 -0.02 10.44
N LEU A 63 6.42 -0.08 9.11
CA LEU A 63 5.13 0.02 8.41
C LEU A 63 4.25 -1.16 8.82
N ARG A 64 3.29 -0.88 9.70
CA ARG A 64 2.33 -1.88 10.16
C ARG A 64 1.51 -2.39 8.97
N PRO A 65 1.20 -3.70 8.91
CA PRO A 65 0.24 -4.23 7.96
C PRO A 65 -1.11 -3.49 8.05
N GLY A 66 -1.77 -3.28 6.91
CA GLY A 66 -3.12 -2.75 6.83
C GLY A 66 -3.24 -1.27 6.45
N LEU A 67 -4.45 -0.73 6.65
CA LEU A 67 -4.82 0.66 6.43
C LEU A 67 -4.29 1.50 7.61
N VAL A 68 -3.11 2.11 7.42
CA VAL A 68 -2.50 2.97 8.43
C VAL A 68 -2.87 4.42 8.12
N PRO A 69 -3.44 5.17 9.08
CA PRO A 69 -3.84 6.54 8.83
C PRO A 69 -2.65 7.46 8.58
N PHE A 70 -2.78 8.37 7.61
CA PHE A 70 -1.88 9.51 7.43
C PHE A 70 -2.28 10.71 8.27
N PHE A 71 -3.54 10.75 8.70
CA PHE A 71 -4.06 11.79 9.56
C PHE A 71 -5.11 11.21 10.50
N THR A 72 -5.13 11.71 11.73
CA THR A 72 -6.17 11.41 12.72
C THR A 72 -6.69 12.73 13.24
N VAL A 73 -8.01 12.94 13.16
CA VAL A 73 -8.64 14.19 13.60
C VAL A 73 -8.46 14.33 15.11
N PRO A 74 -7.83 15.41 15.61
CA PRO A 74 -7.69 15.66 17.04
C PRO A 74 -9.06 15.71 17.73
N GLY A 75 -9.15 15.22 18.97
CA GLY A 75 -10.40 15.15 19.75
C GLY A 75 -11.30 13.97 19.37
N PHE A 76 -11.60 13.80 18.08
CA PHE A 76 -12.54 12.77 17.59
C PHE A 76 -11.90 11.42 17.31
N GLY A 77 -10.58 11.37 17.06
CA GLY A 77 -9.88 10.11 16.74
C GLY A 77 -10.24 9.51 15.38
N ILE A 78 -11.00 10.25 14.55
CA ILE A 78 -11.39 9.84 13.19
C ILE A 78 -10.15 9.68 12.32
N ARG A 79 -10.05 8.57 11.61
CA ARG A 79 -8.83 8.16 10.90
C ARG A 79 -8.99 8.32 9.40
N PHE A 80 -8.04 9.00 8.77
CA PHE A 80 -7.91 9.17 7.33
C PHE A 80 -6.78 8.30 6.80
N ALA A 81 -7.07 7.39 5.88
CA ALA A 81 -6.11 6.46 5.32
C ALA A 81 -6.33 6.25 3.81
N PHE A 82 -5.25 6.03 3.06
CA PHE A 82 -5.35 5.60 1.66
C PHE A 82 -5.32 4.07 1.54
N GLY A 83 -6.26 3.55 0.76
CA GLY A 83 -6.25 2.19 0.22
C GLY A 83 -5.56 2.18 -1.14
N TYR A 84 -4.52 1.35 -1.27
CA TYR A 84 -3.76 1.20 -2.51
C TYR A 84 -4.05 -0.17 -3.10
N TRP A 85 -4.58 -0.19 -4.32
CA TRP A 85 -5.10 -1.41 -4.93
C TRP A 85 -4.29 -1.75 -6.19
N PRO A 86 -3.36 -2.71 -6.11
CA PRO A 86 -2.64 -3.15 -7.29
C PRO A 86 -3.58 -3.74 -8.35
N PRO A 87 -3.16 -3.77 -9.63
CA PRO A 87 -3.89 -4.41 -10.72
C PRO A 87 -4.39 -5.82 -10.39
N GLY A 88 -5.68 -6.09 -10.60
CA GLY A 88 -6.30 -7.40 -10.39
C GLY A 88 -6.28 -7.92 -8.94
N ARG A 89 -5.96 -7.09 -7.94
CA ARG A 89 -5.86 -7.51 -6.53
C ARG A 89 -7.10 -7.12 -5.72
N ASN A 90 -7.33 -7.87 -4.64
CA ASN A 90 -8.31 -7.57 -3.61
C ASN A 90 -7.65 -7.57 -2.22
N ALA A 91 -8.35 -7.00 -1.24
CA ALA A 91 -7.97 -7.16 0.16
C ALA A 91 -8.42 -8.53 0.70
N GLY A 92 -9.44 -9.13 0.08
CA GLY A 92 -10.19 -10.23 0.65
C GLY A 92 -11.31 -9.70 1.54
N ALA A 93 -12.29 -10.57 1.79
CA ALA A 93 -13.42 -10.26 2.66
C ALA A 93 -12.96 -9.86 4.05
N HIS A 94 -13.43 -8.72 4.53
CA HIS A 94 -13.19 -8.20 5.87
C HIS A 94 -14.42 -7.48 6.41
N GLU A 95 -14.51 -7.37 7.73
CA GLU A 95 -15.60 -6.71 8.42
C GLU A 95 -15.15 -5.35 8.95
N HIS A 96 -15.99 -4.34 8.71
CA HIS A 96 -15.97 -3.09 9.47
C HIS A 96 -16.97 -3.21 10.62
N THR A 97 -16.53 -2.87 11.83
CA THR A 97 -17.33 -3.00 13.05
C THR A 97 -17.92 -1.68 13.53
N ALA A 98 -17.54 -0.58 12.86
CA ALA A 98 -18.13 0.73 13.07
C ALA A 98 -18.32 1.46 11.73
N TRP A 99 -18.78 2.70 11.79
CA TRP A 99 -19.02 3.49 10.59
C TRP A 99 -17.72 3.77 9.83
N THR A 100 -17.81 3.73 8.51
CA THR A 100 -16.74 4.15 7.59
C THR A 100 -17.31 4.83 6.36
N ILE A 101 -16.53 5.73 5.77
CA ILE A 101 -16.81 6.37 4.48
C ILE A 101 -15.62 6.05 3.58
N THR A 102 -15.89 5.53 2.39
CA THR A 102 -14.85 5.18 1.42
C THR A 102 -15.17 5.86 0.09
N GLY A 103 -14.22 6.67 -0.39
CA GLY A 103 -14.29 7.30 -1.71
C GLY A 103 -13.22 6.77 -2.64
N VAL A 104 -13.57 6.47 -3.89
CA VAL A 104 -12.61 6.09 -4.91
C VAL A 104 -11.99 7.35 -5.50
N CYS A 105 -10.68 7.52 -5.33
CA CYS A 105 -9.94 8.70 -5.78
C CYS A 105 -9.39 8.54 -7.19
N HIS A 106 -9.07 7.30 -7.59
CA HIS A 106 -8.47 7.03 -8.90
C HIS A 106 -8.90 5.68 -9.45
N ASN A 107 -9.14 5.65 -10.76
CA ASN A 107 -9.54 4.47 -11.54
C ASN A 107 -10.89 3.89 -11.06
N GLU A 108 -10.95 2.63 -10.61
CA GLU A 108 -12.22 2.02 -10.16
C GLU A 108 -12.01 0.84 -9.21
N LEU A 109 -13.05 0.53 -8.45
CA LEU A 109 -13.16 -0.70 -7.65
C LEU A 109 -14.48 -1.40 -7.94
N ILE A 110 -14.50 -2.72 -7.71
CA ILE A 110 -15.75 -3.48 -7.56
C ILE A 110 -15.86 -3.83 -6.09
N VAL A 111 -17.03 -3.65 -5.51
CA VAL A 111 -17.31 -3.98 -4.11
C VAL A 111 -18.40 -5.04 -4.06
N GLU A 112 -18.07 -6.18 -3.44
CA GLU A 112 -19.04 -7.19 -3.04
C GLU A 112 -19.31 -7.09 -1.54
N THR A 113 -20.58 -7.05 -1.14
CA THR A 113 -21.00 -7.05 0.26
C THR A 113 -21.69 -8.36 0.59
N TYR A 114 -21.60 -8.74 1.85
CA TYR A 114 -22.17 -9.99 2.35
C TYR A 114 -23.23 -9.71 3.40
N ASP A 115 -24.23 -10.59 3.47
CA ASP A 115 -25.24 -10.54 4.52
C ASP A 115 -24.59 -10.99 5.82
N ARG A 116 -24.32 -10.05 6.72
CA ARG A 116 -23.58 -10.30 7.96
C ARG A 116 -24.26 -11.37 8.80
N ASP A 117 -25.55 -11.21 9.08
CA ASP A 117 -26.29 -12.10 9.98
C ASP A 117 -26.42 -13.51 9.40
N GLU A 118 -26.72 -13.62 8.11
CA GLU A 118 -26.77 -14.91 7.44
C GLU A 118 -25.38 -15.56 7.37
N SER A 119 -24.34 -14.75 7.16
CA SER A 119 -22.97 -15.25 7.08
C SER A 119 -22.53 -15.85 8.41
N TYR A 120 -22.77 -15.15 9.53
CA TYR A 120 -22.52 -15.67 10.88
C TYR A 120 -23.37 -16.89 11.20
N ARG A 121 -24.66 -16.92 10.82
CA ARG A 121 -25.52 -18.09 11.04
C ARG A 121 -25.03 -19.34 10.30
N ARG A 122 -24.58 -19.18 9.06
CA ARG A 122 -24.09 -20.29 8.22
C ARG A 122 -22.60 -20.59 8.38
N GLN A 123 -21.86 -19.73 9.08
CA GLN A 123 -20.40 -19.78 9.18
C GLN A 123 -19.71 -19.77 7.81
N THR A 124 -20.28 -19.05 6.84
CA THR A 124 -19.75 -18.89 5.48
C THR A 124 -20.20 -17.55 4.91
N LEU A 125 -19.48 -16.98 3.95
CA LEU A 125 -19.88 -15.72 3.32
C LEU A 125 -21.13 -15.91 2.46
N VAL A 126 -22.15 -15.09 2.71
CA VAL A 126 -23.39 -15.08 1.92
C VAL A 126 -23.46 -13.78 1.13
N PRO A 127 -23.24 -13.80 -0.20
CA PRO A 127 -23.28 -12.59 -1.03
C PRO A 127 -24.62 -11.86 -0.91
N LYS A 128 -24.56 -10.54 -0.82
CA LYS A 128 -25.73 -9.66 -0.68
C LYS A 128 -25.85 -8.68 -1.84
N ASN A 129 -24.78 -7.91 -2.11
CA ASN A 129 -24.75 -6.99 -3.25
C ASN A 129 -23.39 -7.02 -3.93
N ARG A 130 -23.36 -6.63 -5.20
CA ARG A 130 -22.13 -6.33 -5.93
C ARG A 130 -22.36 -5.11 -6.81
N PHE A 131 -21.43 -4.16 -6.77
CA PHE A 131 -21.52 -2.93 -7.55
C PHE A 131 -20.14 -2.39 -7.94
N ASP A 132 -20.12 -1.64 -9.03
CA ASP A 132 -18.95 -0.93 -9.51
C ASP A 132 -18.87 0.44 -8.83
N ALA A 133 -17.65 0.88 -8.52
CA ALA A 133 -17.34 2.14 -7.87
C ALA A 133 -16.23 2.84 -8.67
N PRO A 134 -16.58 3.65 -9.68
CA PRO A 134 -15.60 4.43 -10.44
C PRO A 134 -15.05 5.58 -9.58
N ALA A 135 -13.96 6.21 -10.05
CA ALA A 135 -13.41 7.41 -9.44
C ALA A 135 -14.48 8.49 -9.21
N GLY A 136 -14.44 9.13 -8.04
CA GLY A 136 -15.42 10.11 -7.58
C GLY A 136 -16.68 9.48 -6.95
N GLN A 137 -16.81 8.15 -6.92
CA GLN A 137 -17.88 7.44 -6.21
C GLN A 137 -17.53 7.31 -4.71
N VAL A 138 -18.51 7.59 -3.85
CA VAL A 138 -18.37 7.49 -2.40
C VAL A 138 -19.50 6.66 -1.77
N GLY A 139 -19.09 5.60 -1.08
CA GLY A 139 -19.95 4.74 -0.26
C GLY A 139 -19.73 4.99 1.23
N PHE A 140 -20.64 4.48 2.05
CA PHE A 140 -20.48 4.47 3.50
C PHE A 140 -21.07 3.20 4.09
N ILE A 141 -20.53 2.82 5.24
CA ILE A 141 -21.00 1.76 6.12
C ILE A 141 -21.41 2.49 7.41
N TYR A 142 -22.63 2.27 7.89
CA TYR A 142 -23.11 2.86 9.15
C TYR A 142 -23.17 1.82 10.27
N GLU A 143 -23.73 0.65 9.96
CA GLU A 143 -23.77 -0.53 10.81
C GLU A 143 -22.70 -1.54 10.37
N PRO A 144 -22.26 -2.47 11.24
CA PRO A 144 -21.26 -3.46 10.91
C PRO A 144 -21.53 -4.18 9.59
N CYS A 145 -20.51 -4.28 8.73
CA CYS A 145 -20.67 -4.77 7.36
C CYS A 145 -19.44 -5.57 6.93
N ILE A 146 -19.69 -6.69 6.25
CA ILE A 146 -18.65 -7.51 5.61
C ILE A 146 -18.61 -7.16 4.12
N HIS A 147 -17.43 -6.87 3.59
CA HIS A 147 -17.23 -6.59 2.16
C HIS A 147 -15.88 -7.08 1.63
N ASP A 148 -15.79 -7.22 0.31
CA ASP A 148 -14.56 -7.56 -0.42
C ASP A 148 -14.36 -6.61 -1.61
N PRO A 149 -13.71 -5.45 -1.38
CA PRO A 149 -13.31 -4.55 -2.45
C PRO A 149 -12.15 -5.14 -3.27
N ARG A 150 -12.25 -5.02 -4.59
CA ARG A 150 -11.24 -5.47 -5.56
C ARG A 150 -11.01 -4.45 -6.67
N ASN A 151 -9.78 -4.37 -7.16
CA ASN A 151 -9.45 -3.63 -8.36
C ASN A 151 -9.62 -4.55 -9.59
N PRO A 152 -10.61 -4.29 -10.47
CA PRO A 152 -10.87 -5.16 -11.62
C PRO A 152 -9.92 -4.91 -12.79
N THR A 153 -9.08 -3.87 -12.74
CA THR A 153 -8.31 -3.37 -13.88
C THR A 153 -6.85 -3.83 -13.88
N ASP A 154 -6.16 -3.54 -14.97
CA ASP A 154 -4.71 -3.68 -15.16
C ASP A 154 -3.91 -2.46 -14.63
N ARG A 155 -4.58 -1.44 -14.09
CA ARG A 155 -3.97 -0.22 -13.53
C ARG A 155 -4.14 -0.15 -12.02
N TRP A 156 -3.36 0.68 -11.35
CA TRP A 156 -3.54 0.93 -9.91
C TRP A 156 -4.83 1.71 -9.64
N SER A 157 -5.48 1.40 -8.53
CA SER A 157 -6.60 2.18 -8.01
C SER A 157 -6.28 2.72 -6.62
N LEU A 158 -6.88 3.86 -6.29
CA LEU A 158 -6.67 4.56 -5.02
C LEU A 158 -8.03 4.86 -4.39
N SER A 159 -8.17 4.61 -3.10
CA SER A 159 -9.34 5.01 -2.32
C SER A 159 -8.93 5.78 -1.06
N LEU A 160 -9.75 6.74 -0.67
CA LEU A 160 -9.66 7.41 0.62
C LEU A 160 -10.66 6.78 1.58
N HIS A 161 -10.17 6.38 2.75
CA HIS A 161 -10.97 5.85 3.85
C HIS A 161 -11.02 6.86 4.98
N VAL A 162 -12.22 7.17 5.44
CA VAL A 162 -12.50 7.92 6.67
C VAL A 162 -13.22 6.96 7.61
N SER A 163 -12.62 6.66 8.75
CA SER A 163 -13.11 5.58 9.63
C SER A 163 -13.22 6.02 11.07
N SER A 164 -14.21 5.46 11.75
CA SER A 164 -14.37 5.59 13.19
C SER A 164 -13.09 5.18 13.94
N PRO A 165 -12.75 5.84 15.07
CA PRO A 165 -11.72 5.34 15.98
C PRO A 165 -12.01 3.93 16.52
N ARG A 166 -13.28 3.51 16.49
CA ARG A 166 -13.72 2.21 17.03
C ARG A 166 -13.80 1.11 15.98
N ASP A 167 -13.55 1.43 14.71
CA ASP A 167 -13.55 0.42 13.66
C ASP A 167 -12.44 -0.61 13.90
N GLY A 168 -12.81 -1.88 13.85
CA GLY A 168 -11.96 -3.03 14.19
C GLY A 168 -12.07 -3.52 15.65
N GLU A 169 -12.85 -2.85 16.51
CA GLU A 169 -13.18 -3.38 17.84
C GLU A 169 -14.06 -4.64 17.75
N GLN A 170 -13.86 -5.58 18.67
CA GLN A 170 -14.67 -6.79 18.74
C GLN A 170 -16.10 -6.45 19.16
N LEU A 171 -17.07 -6.90 18.38
CA LEU A 171 -18.49 -6.71 18.68
C LEU A 171 -18.97 -7.77 19.68
N ALA A 172 -19.84 -7.36 20.59
CA ALA A 172 -20.33 -8.23 21.67
C ALA A 172 -21.40 -9.24 21.21
N ASP A 173 -21.96 -9.05 20.02
CA ASP A 173 -23.05 -9.84 19.46
C ASP A 173 -22.58 -11.14 18.79
N GLN A 174 -21.26 -11.37 18.70
CA GLN A 174 -20.68 -12.55 18.04
C GLN A 174 -19.72 -13.30 18.99
N GLU A 175 -20.11 -14.50 19.41
CA GLU A 175 -19.26 -15.38 20.24
C GLU A 175 -18.07 -15.96 19.46
N ARG A 176 -18.21 -16.13 18.13
CA ARG A 176 -17.19 -16.70 17.25
C ARG A 176 -17.03 -15.85 15.99
N CYS A 177 -15.78 -15.55 15.64
CA CYS A 177 -15.45 -14.90 14.38
C CYS A 177 -15.67 -15.88 13.20
N LEU A 178 -16.03 -15.36 12.04
CA LEU A 178 -16.09 -16.16 10.83
C LEU A 178 -14.68 -16.70 10.49
N PRO A 179 -14.52 -18.00 10.18
CA PRO A 179 -13.20 -18.58 9.92
C PRO A 179 -12.40 -17.85 8.82
N ILE A 180 -13.09 -17.31 7.80
CA ILE A 180 -12.46 -16.56 6.72
C ILE A 180 -11.92 -15.19 7.19
N LEU A 181 -12.59 -14.55 8.14
CA LEU A 181 -12.18 -13.28 8.74
C LEU A 181 -11.05 -13.50 9.76
N ASP A 182 -11.07 -14.61 10.49
CA ASP A 182 -9.98 -15.02 11.38
C ASP A 182 -8.67 -15.26 10.63
N ASN A 183 -8.73 -15.90 9.47
CA ASN A 183 -7.55 -16.08 8.61
C ASN A 183 -6.98 -14.74 8.14
N PHE A 184 -7.84 -13.78 7.82
CA PHE A 184 -7.42 -12.43 7.47
C PHE A 184 -6.74 -11.72 8.64
N ALA A 185 -7.32 -11.81 9.84
CA ALA A 185 -6.73 -11.25 11.06
C ALA A 185 -5.41 -11.94 11.45
N ALA A 186 -5.32 -13.27 11.33
CA ALA A 186 -4.13 -14.06 11.62
C ALA A 186 -2.96 -13.70 10.69
N ARG A 187 -3.23 -13.46 9.39
CA ARG A 187 -2.23 -12.96 8.44
C ARG A 187 -1.66 -11.58 8.82
N ARG A 188 -2.38 -10.77 9.60
CA ARG A 188 -1.91 -9.48 10.12
C ARG A 188 -1.13 -9.58 11.43
N ARG A 189 -1.23 -10.71 12.15
CA ARG A 189 -0.64 -10.94 13.49
C ARG A 189 0.70 -11.67 13.45
N THR A 190 1.27 -11.94 12.28
CA THR A 190 2.61 -12.53 12.21
C THR A 190 3.60 -11.56 12.84
N GLY A 191 4.32 -12.05 13.87
CA GLY A 191 5.06 -11.21 14.81
C GLY A 191 6.15 -10.38 14.13
N PRO A 192 6.38 -9.14 14.57
CA PRO A 192 7.23 -8.15 13.90
C PRO A 192 8.75 -8.40 13.93
N ASP A 193 9.21 -9.64 14.11
CA ASP A 193 10.64 -9.94 14.35
C ASP A 193 11.30 -10.84 13.28
N GLU A 194 10.61 -11.15 12.18
CA GLU A 194 11.23 -11.89 11.07
C GLU A 194 11.91 -10.92 10.08
N PRO A 195 13.20 -11.12 9.73
CA PRO A 195 13.92 -10.30 8.74
C PRO A 195 13.19 -10.11 7.41
N TYR A 196 12.37 -11.11 7.04
CA TYR A 196 11.59 -11.06 5.81
C TYR A 196 10.38 -10.13 5.88
N ASP A 197 9.82 -9.89 7.07
CA ASP A 197 8.73 -8.92 7.24
C ASP A 197 9.20 -7.49 6.95
N GLU A 198 10.46 -7.17 7.25
CA GLU A 198 11.07 -5.89 6.87
C GLU A 198 11.16 -5.73 5.35
N VAL A 199 11.53 -6.80 4.63
CA VAL A 199 11.54 -6.84 3.15
C VAL A 199 10.13 -6.58 2.62
N ILE A 200 9.12 -7.29 3.15
CA ILE A 200 7.72 -7.09 2.73
C ILE A 200 7.24 -5.67 3.04
N ALA A 201 7.58 -5.12 4.20
CA ALA A 201 7.23 -3.75 4.57
C ALA A 201 7.90 -2.72 3.64
N ALA A 202 9.16 -2.93 3.29
CA ALA A 202 9.89 -2.09 2.35
C ALA A 202 9.30 -2.16 0.94
N ARG A 203 8.98 -3.35 0.44
CA ARG A 203 8.31 -3.54 -0.86
C ARG A 203 6.95 -2.85 -0.90
N ARG A 204 6.12 -3.04 0.13
CA ARG A 204 4.82 -2.36 0.25
C ARG A 204 4.96 -0.85 0.20
N ARG A 205 6.00 -0.28 0.85
CA ARG A 205 6.30 1.15 0.77
C ARG A 205 6.59 1.59 -0.66
N GLN A 206 7.46 0.86 -1.37
CA GLN A 206 7.84 1.18 -2.74
C GLN A 206 6.63 1.15 -3.68
N LEU A 207 5.77 0.14 -3.53
CA LEU A 207 4.53 0.05 -4.29
C LEU A 207 3.59 1.23 -4.02
N LYS A 208 3.45 1.66 -2.75
CA LYS A 208 2.68 2.86 -2.40
C LYS A 208 3.26 4.11 -3.06
N ILE A 209 4.57 4.34 -2.95
CA ILE A 209 5.22 5.52 -3.57
C ILE A 209 5.03 5.52 -5.08
N ARG A 210 5.15 4.35 -5.74
CA ARG A 210 4.88 4.22 -7.17
C ARG A 210 3.44 4.56 -7.52
N ALA A 211 2.46 4.07 -6.75
CA ALA A 211 1.05 4.40 -6.96
C ALA A 211 0.77 5.90 -6.77
N ILE A 212 1.39 6.54 -5.76
CA ILE A 212 1.32 7.98 -5.55
C ILE A 212 1.89 8.71 -6.77
N ALA A 213 3.09 8.36 -7.22
CA ALA A 213 3.72 8.98 -8.38
C ALA A 213 2.88 8.83 -9.65
N GLN A 214 2.27 7.66 -9.87
CA GLN A 214 1.37 7.41 -11.01
C GLN A 214 0.10 8.24 -10.97
N TYR A 215 -0.46 8.48 -9.77
CA TYR A 215 -1.59 9.40 -9.61
C TYR A 215 -1.15 10.84 -9.90
N LEU A 216 -0.06 11.32 -9.26
CA LEU A 216 0.46 12.69 -9.45
C LEU A 216 0.82 12.99 -10.91
N ALA A 217 1.30 11.99 -11.66
CA ALA A 217 1.59 12.12 -13.08
C ALA A 217 0.38 12.54 -13.93
N GLN A 218 -0.83 12.17 -13.49
CA GLN A 218 -2.09 12.42 -14.18
C GLN A 218 -2.79 13.70 -13.69
N VAL A 219 -2.33 14.29 -12.59
CA VAL A 219 -2.91 15.53 -12.06
C VAL A 219 -2.32 16.73 -12.81
N GLU A 220 -3.19 17.51 -13.44
CA GLU A 220 -2.85 18.73 -14.17
C GLU A 220 -3.25 20.01 -13.41
N ALA A 221 -4.30 19.92 -12.58
CA ALA A 221 -4.92 21.08 -11.95
C ALA A 221 -4.04 21.79 -10.92
N VAL A 222 -2.99 21.13 -10.42
CA VAL A 222 -2.17 21.65 -9.31
C VAL A 222 -0.67 21.38 -9.54
N PRO A 223 0.22 22.25 -9.02
CA PRO A 223 1.66 21.96 -9.00
C PRO A 223 1.95 20.72 -8.13
N VAL A 224 2.58 19.71 -8.74
CA VAL A 224 2.93 18.44 -8.08
C VAL A 224 4.45 18.17 -8.05
N VAL A 225 5.25 19.10 -8.58
CA VAL A 225 6.72 18.93 -8.76
C VAL A 225 7.39 18.53 -7.46
N ASP A 226 7.15 19.29 -6.38
CA ASP A 226 7.74 19.02 -5.06
C ASP A 226 7.40 17.61 -4.53
N LEU A 227 6.17 17.14 -4.78
CA LEU A 227 5.75 15.79 -4.36
C LEU A 227 6.36 14.70 -5.23
N LEU A 228 6.50 14.93 -6.53
CA LEU A 228 7.22 14.02 -7.42
C LEU A 228 8.69 13.91 -7.02
N GLU A 229 9.34 15.02 -6.66
CA GLU A 229 10.71 15.00 -6.13
C GLU A 229 10.83 14.26 -4.81
N ARG A 230 9.84 14.40 -3.90
CA ARG A 230 9.76 13.58 -2.69
C ARG A 230 9.63 12.11 -3.01
N CYS A 231 8.84 11.75 -4.02
CA CYS A 231 8.75 10.36 -4.50
C CYS A 231 10.10 9.87 -5.04
N VAL A 232 10.82 10.68 -5.84
CA VAL A 232 12.16 10.34 -6.36
C VAL A 232 13.12 10.01 -5.21
N ARG A 233 13.21 10.87 -4.19
CA ARG A 233 14.11 10.67 -3.04
C ARG A 233 13.84 9.37 -2.27
N GLN A 234 12.59 8.93 -2.26
CA GLN A 234 12.15 7.79 -1.46
C GLN A 234 12.04 6.46 -2.22
N SER A 235 12.12 6.50 -3.54
CA SER A 235 11.69 5.40 -4.40
C SER A 235 12.81 4.53 -4.96
N SER A 236 12.42 3.38 -5.52
CA SER A 236 13.25 2.49 -6.33
C SER A 236 13.75 3.18 -7.60
N LEU A 237 14.81 2.65 -8.22
CA LEU A 237 15.34 3.16 -9.48
C LEU A 237 14.28 3.19 -10.59
N SER A 238 13.44 2.16 -10.70
CA SER A 238 12.36 2.11 -11.70
C SER A 238 11.32 3.22 -11.52
N THR A 239 10.95 3.52 -10.28
CA THR A 239 10.01 4.60 -9.97
C THR A 239 10.64 5.96 -10.28
N ARG A 240 11.94 6.15 -10.00
CA ARG A 240 12.67 7.35 -10.41
C ARG A 240 12.68 7.51 -11.92
N ARG A 241 13.03 6.45 -12.68
CA ARG A 241 12.99 6.48 -14.15
C ARG A 241 11.61 6.83 -14.69
N PHE A 242 10.56 6.24 -14.11
CA PHE A 242 9.19 6.59 -14.46
C PHE A 242 8.94 8.09 -14.27
N ILE A 243 9.29 8.65 -13.12
CA ILE A 243 9.08 10.08 -12.82
C ILE A 243 9.91 10.97 -13.76
N HIS A 244 11.19 10.66 -13.99
CA HIS A 244 12.05 11.41 -14.92
C HIS A 244 11.49 11.37 -16.35
N GLY A 245 10.98 10.21 -16.79
CA GLY A 245 10.35 10.05 -18.10
C GLY A 245 9.10 10.91 -18.31
N LEU A 246 8.50 11.47 -17.24
CA LEU A 246 7.40 12.43 -17.34
C LEU A 246 7.87 13.80 -17.83
N GLY A 247 9.15 14.14 -17.68
CA GLY A 247 9.68 15.47 -18.02
C GLY A 247 9.15 16.60 -17.13
N ARG A 248 8.58 16.28 -15.95
CA ARG A 248 7.92 17.22 -15.03
C ARG A 248 8.75 17.61 -13.81
N THR A 249 10.00 17.18 -13.72
CA THR A 249 10.89 17.47 -12.58
C THR A 249 12.18 18.13 -13.06
N ASP A 250 12.63 19.18 -12.38
CA ASP A 250 13.92 19.86 -12.64
C ASP A 250 15.12 19.04 -12.16
N VAL A 251 14.88 17.88 -11.54
CA VAL A 251 15.90 16.87 -11.28
C VAL A 251 16.44 16.43 -12.63
N THR A 252 17.52 17.09 -13.05
CA THR A 252 18.23 16.87 -14.31
C THR A 252 18.48 15.39 -14.49
N ASN A 253 18.50 14.96 -15.77
CA ASN A 253 18.90 13.63 -16.21
C ASN A 253 20.21 13.21 -15.53
N ALA A 254 20.12 12.65 -14.32
CA ALA A 254 21.13 11.76 -13.81
C ALA A 254 21.02 10.58 -14.78
N GLY A 255 21.94 10.55 -15.75
CA GLY A 255 22.14 9.35 -16.55
C GLY A 255 22.25 8.13 -15.63
N PRO A 256 22.12 6.91 -16.17
CA PRO A 256 22.24 5.70 -15.37
C PRO A 256 23.45 5.83 -14.44
N PRO A 257 23.27 5.68 -13.12
CA PRO A 257 24.34 5.97 -12.17
C PRO A 257 25.59 5.18 -12.56
N THR A 258 26.75 5.81 -12.58
CA THR A 258 27.99 5.16 -13.03
C THR A 258 28.49 4.11 -12.04
N ALA A 259 28.06 4.21 -10.78
CA ALA A 259 28.31 3.24 -9.74
C ALA A 259 27.06 3.08 -8.87
N ARG A 260 26.81 1.85 -8.42
CA ARG A 260 25.76 1.53 -7.47
C ARG A 260 26.17 0.34 -6.64
N THR A 261 25.88 0.42 -5.35
CA THR A 261 26.31 -0.58 -4.38
C THR A 261 25.10 -1.13 -3.64
N PRO A 262 24.41 -2.16 -4.19
CA PRO A 262 23.38 -2.88 -3.46
C PRO A 262 23.93 -3.44 -2.14
N THR A 263 23.19 -3.23 -1.07
CA THR A 263 23.45 -3.80 0.27
C THR A 263 22.22 -4.58 0.72
N ARG A 264 22.40 -5.79 1.24
CA ARG A 264 21.30 -6.65 1.73
C ARG A 264 20.48 -5.89 2.76
N ALA A 265 19.16 -5.89 2.59
CA ALA A 265 18.25 -5.05 3.37
C ALA A 265 18.26 -5.38 4.87
N HIS A 266 18.59 -6.62 5.23
CA HIS A 266 18.71 -7.05 6.62
C HIS A 266 19.82 -8.12 6.77
N GLU A 267 20.67 -7.98 7.79
CA GLU A 267 21.85 -8.84 8.01
C GLU A 267 21.48 -10.33 8.24
N LYS A 268 20.35 -10.59 8.91
CA LYS A 268 19.84 -11.94 9.19
C LYS A 268 18.98 -12.53 8.06
N LEU A 269 18.84 -11.83 6.92
CA LEU A 269 18.09 -12.35 5.79
C LEU A 269 18.90 -13.47 5.13
N VAL A 270 18.34 -14.68 5.13
CA VAL A 270 18.94 -15.86 4.50
C VAL A 270 18.40 -15.98 3.09
N LEU A 271 19.27 -15.74 2.11
CA LEU A 271 18.96 -15.92 0.70
C LEU A 271 19.40 -17.31 0.25
N ASP A 272 18.68 -17.87 -0.72
CA ASP A 272 19.01 -19.12 -1.38
C ASP A 272 18.51 -19.08 -2.84
N TYR A 273 19.01 -19.95 -3.71
CA TYR A 273 18.51 -20.05 -5.08
C TYR A 273 18.21 -21.48 -5.49
N ARG A 274 17.26 -21.63 -6.42
CA ARG A 274 16.87 -22.93 -6.98
C ARG A 274 16.91 -22.88 -8.50
N GLU A 275 17.39 -23.95 -9.12
CA GLU A 275 17.40 -24.11 -10.57
C GLU A 275 16.17 -24.91 -11.01
N THR A 276 15.44 -24.39 -11.99
CA THR A 276 14.29 -25.10 -12.59
C THR A 276 14.33 -24.92 -14.11
N GLY A 277 14.71 -25.97 -14.83
CA GLY A 277 14.86 -25.93 -16.29
C GLY A 277 15.88 -24.87 -16.72
N ASP A 278 15.42 -23.89 -17.49
CA ASP A 278 16.24 -22.80 -18.03
C ASP A 278 16.26 -21.55 -17.14
N PHE A 279 15.76 -21.67 -15.90
CA PHE A 279 15.65 -20.55 -14.95
C PHE A 279 16.40 -20.81 -13.65
N VAL A 280 16.85 -19.72 -13.04
CA VAL A 280 17.41 -19.65 -11.69
C VAL A 280 16.53 -18.71 -10.89
N ALA A 281 15.90 -19.22 -9.85
CA ALA A 281 15.03 -18.48 -8.96
C ALA A 281 15.78 -18.07 -7.69
N LEU A 282 15.81 -16.78 -7.38
CA LEU A 282 16.28 -16.26 -6.09
C LEU A 282 15.11 -16.27 -5.10
N GLY A 283 15.35 -16.71 -3.87
CA GLY A 283 14.35 -16.72 -2.82
C GLY A 283 14.92 -16.47 -1.44
N VAL A 284 14.01 -16.34 -0.47
CA VAL A 284 14.31 -16.15 0.95
C VAL A 284 13.93 -17.42 1.71
N VAL A 285 14.83 -17.90 2.57
CA VAL A 285 14.55 -18.98 3.50
C VAL A 285 13.88 -18.38 4.74
N THR A 286 12.62 -18.73 4.96
CA THR A 286 11.83 -18.33 6.14
C THR A 286 11.57 -19.54 7.05
N PRO A 287 11.13 -19.34 8.31
CA PRO A 287 10.66 -20.44 9.16
C PRO A 287 9.51 -21.25 8.55
N ARG A 288 8.77 -20.67 7.58
CA ARG A 288 7.68 -21.31 6.86
C ARG A 288 8.11 -22.02 5.57
N GLY A 289 9.40 -21.99 5.27
CA GLY A 289 9.98 -22.56 4.05
C GLY A 289 10.54 -21.49 3.12
N TRP A 290 10.93 -21.96 1.93
CA TRP A 290 11.53 -21.12 0.90
C TRP A 290 10.46 -20.35 0.13
N VAL A 291 10.63 -19.03 0.05
CA VAL A 291 9.75 -18.11 -0.68
C VAL A 291 10.50 -17.62 -1.92
N GLU A 292 9.96 -17.91 -3.10
CA GLU A 292 10.48 -17.39 -4.36
C GLU A 292 10.24 -15.88 -4.46
N GLU A 293 11.26 -15.13 -4.88
CA GLU A 293 11.17 -13.67 -5.06
C GLU A 293 11.12 -13.27 -6.53
N PHE A 294 12.03 -13.82 -7.32
CA PHE A 294 12.03 -13.67 -8.77
C PHE A 294 12.87 -14.76 -9.42
N ALA A 295 12.63 -14.99 -10.70
CA ALA A 295 13.40 -15.90 -11.53
C ALA A 295 14.03 -15.18 -12.71
N VAL A 296 15.25 -15.57 -13.06
CA VAL A 296 16.00 -15.08 -14.22
C VAL A 296 16.46 -16.25 -15.08
N SER A 297 16.88 -15.96 -16.30
CA SER A 297 17.49 -16.96 -17.18
C SER A 297 18.73 -17.60 -16.53
N ARG A 298 18.98 -18.87 -16.84
CA ARG A 298 20.11 -19.65 -16.33
C ARG A 298 21.48 -19.04 -16.63
N ILE A 299 21.59 -18.17 -17.64
CA ILE A 299 22.82 -17.43 -17.93
C ILE A 299 23.27 -16.55 -16.75
N ALA A 300 22.33 -16.10 -15.91
CA ALA A 300 22.59 -15.27 -14.74
C ALA A 300 22.86 -16.07 -13.46
N ARG A 301 23.02 -17.40 -13.55
CA ARG A 301 23.24 -18.29 -12.38
C ARG A 301 24.36 -17.81 -11.48
N GLU A 302 25.53 -17.50 -12.04
CA GLU A 302 26.69 -17.06 -11.27
C GLU A 302 26.42 -15.75 -10.53
N ALA A 303 25.71 -14.81 -11.17
CA ALA A 303 25.32 -13.56 -10.54
C ALA A 303 24.34 -13.77 -9.39
N ILE A 304 23.34 -14.63 -9.54
CA ILE A 304 22.37 -14.94 -8.47
C ILE A 304 23.06 -15.61 -7.28
N ASP A 305 23.91 -16.59 -7.55
CA ASP A 305 24.73 -17.26 -6.55
C ASP A 305 25.65 -16.29 -5.81
N PHE A 306 26.24 -15.33 -6.53
CA PHE A 306 27.03 -14.25 -5.93
C PHE A 306 26.19 -13.36 -5.01
N CYS A 307 24.98 -12.94 -5.42
CA CYS A 307 24.08 -12.14 -4.58
C CYS A 307 23.68 -12.86 -3.29
N VAL A 308 23.50 -14.18 -3.34
CA VAL A 308 23.19 -15.00 -2.15
C VAL A 308 24.32 -14.94 -1.11
N ARG A 309 25.58 -14.93 -1.55
CA ARG A 309 26.74 -14.99 -0.67
C ARG A 309 27.29 -13.61 -0.28
N THR A 310 27.11 -12.63 -1.14
CA THR A 310 27.74 -11.32 -1.00
C THR A 310 26.70 -10.28 -0.53
N PRO A 311 26.75 -9.84 0.74
CA PRO A 311 25.76 -8.92 1.29
C PRO A 311 25.90 -7.48 0.78
N ARG A 312 27.05 -7.10 0.22
CA ARG A 312 27.30 -5.77 -0.35
C ARG A 312 28.27 -5.89 -1.52
N PHE A 313 27.93 -5.32 -2.67
CA PHE A 313 28.75 -5.42 -3.89
C PHE A 313 28.49 -4.23 -4.82
N GLU A 314 29.40 -3.94 -5.76
CA GLU A 314 29.08 -3.02 -6.86
C GLU A 314 28.43 -3.78 -8.02
N VAL A 315 27.49 -3.15 -8.74
CA VAL A 315 26.75 -3.82 -9.83
C VAL A 315 27.67 -4.41 -10.89
N ARG A 316 28.79 -3.74 -11.17
CA ARG A 316 29.81 -4.22 -12.13
C ARG A 316 30.51 -5.51 -11.70
N ASP A 317 30.45 -5.87 -10.41
CA ASP A 317 31.12 -7.06 -9.87
C ASP A 317 30.30 -8.35 -10.09
N LEU A 318 29.04 -8.25 -10.54
CA LEU A 318 28.18 -9.41 -10.75
C LEU A 318 28.82 -10.41 -11.75
N PRO A 319 29.18 -11.64 -11.36
CA PRO A 319 29.92 -12.54 -12.26
C PRO A 319 29.05 -13.13 -13.38
N GLY A 320 29.69 -13.84 -14.31
CA GLY A 320 29.05 -14.52 -15.44
C GLY A 320 29.10 -13.75 -16.76
N SER A 321 28.59 -14.38 -17.81
CA SER A 321 28.53 -13.85 -19.18
C SER A 321 27.37 -12.85 -19.38
N LEU A 322 27.27 -11.87 -18.47
CA LEU A 322 26.25 -10.82 -18.50
C LEU A 322 26.80 -9.53 -19.09
N THR A 323 26.03 -8.93 -19.97
CA THR A 323 26.19 -7.54 -20.43
C THR A 323 25.99 -6.56 -19.27
N ASP A 324 26.45 -5.32 -19.44
CA ASP A 324 26.23 -4.27 -18.44
C ASP A 324 24.73 -4.02 -18.21
N GLU A 325 23.92 -4.02 -19.27
CA GLU A 325 22.47 -3.84 -19.18
C GLU A 325 21.81 -4.94 -18.33
N GLU A 326 22.20 -6.20 -18.52
CA GLU A 326 21.67 -7.31 -17.71
C GLU A 326 22.10 -7.22 -16.23
N ARG A 327 23.34 -6.80 -15.95
CA ARG A 327 23.81 -6.57 -14.57
C ARG A 327 22.97 -5.49 -13.88
N TRP A 328 22.69 -4.40 -14.58
CA TRP A 328 21.83 -3.32 -14.08
C TRP A 328 20.39 -3.77 -13.88
N ALA A 329 19.84 -4.55 -14.82
CA ALA A 329 18.50 -5.12 -14.67
C ALA A 329 18.39 -6.03 -13.44
N ILE A 330 19.40 -6.87 -13.16
CA ILE A 330 19.45 -7.70 -11.95
C ILE A 330 19.48 -6.81 -10.70
N ALA A 331 20.34 -5.79 -10.66
CA ALA A 331 20.44 -4.88 -9.53
C ALA A 331 19.12 -4.15 -9.25
N GLU A 332 18.40 -3.74 -10.29
CA GLU A 332 17.07 -3.14 -10.17
C GLU A 332 16.06 -4.09 -9.55
N VAL A 333 15.98 -5.33 -10.04
CA VAL A 333 15.05 -6.32 -9.51
C VAL A 333 15.36 -6.66 -8.04
N LEU A 334 16.63 -6.69 -7.65
CA LEU A 334 17.05 -6.88 -6.25
C LEU A 334 16.57 -5.75 -5.33
N GLU A 335 16.50 -4.52 -5.83
CA GLU A 335 15.98 -3.39 -5.07
C GLU A 335 14.46 -3.29 -5.08
N GLU A 336 13.82 -3.59 -6.22
CA GLU A 336 12.37 -3.63 -6.33
C GLU A 336 11.75 -4.71 -5.43
N SER A 337 12.42 -5.86 -5.33
CA SER A 337 12.08 -6.90 -4.37
C SER A 337 12.36 -6.48 -2.92
N ALA A 338 13.08 -5.38 -2.70
CA ALA A 338 13.53 -4.90 -1.40
C ALA A 338 14.41 -5.91 -0.63
N LEU A 339 14.99 -6.90 -1.32
CA LEU A 339 16.01 -7.79 -0.76
C LEU A 339 17.33 -7.04 -0.54
N PHE A 340 17.58 -6.05 -1.39
CA PHE A 340 18.70 -5.13 -1.29
C PHE A 340 18.19 -3.69 -1.27
N THR A 341 18.98 -2.82 -0.66
CA THR A 341 18.84 -1.36 -0.71
C THR A 341 20.12 -0.79 -1.31
N ALA A 342 20.02 0.20 -2.19
CA ALA A 342 21.18 0.99 -2.56
C ALA A 342 21.32 2.19 -1.62
N ASP A 343 22.55 2.44 -1.17
CA ASP A 343 22.91 3.74 -0.62
C ASP A 343 22.64 4.78 -1.71
N ALA A 344 21.91 5.83 -1.36
CA ALA A 344 21.93 7.04 -2.16
C ALA A 344 23.30 7.66 -1.93
N SER A 345 24.30 7.29 -2.74
CA SER A 345 25.53 8.05 -2.84
C SER A 345 25.11 9.50 -3.14
N GLY A 346 25.35 10.37 -2.17
CA GLY A 346 24.99 11.80 -2.22
C GLY A 346 25.73 12.56 -3.30
#